data_AF-A0A3B0VVS0-F1
#
_entry.id   AF-A0A3B0VVS0-F1
#
_cell.length_a   1.000
_cell.length_b   1.000
_cell.length_c   1.000
_cell.angle_alpha   90.00
_cell.angle_beta   90.00
_cell.angle_gamma   90.00
#
_symmetry.space_group_name_H-M   'P 1'
#
loop_
_entity.id
_entity.type
_entity.pdbx_description
1 polymer ?
#
loop_
_entity_poly.entity_id
_entity_poly.type
_entity_poly.pdbx_seq_one_letter_code
_entity_poly.pdbx_strand_id
1 'polypeptide(L)'
;MFYAQTKLKYMIYNKAMATFNRLYVIFWLILLLSLSACQLLPVRQEQPAAVKDTGIDAQINPPNQQDSVVETSALMNSAVLGLYNQANEFYNNSAFEQAIASLIRAFEIQPEASQVTQLLAEISLHKGDFKQAHYWAGIATKTAPSKGKVCEKSWRTLAIAAEKLGYYAQQAKALEQKNHCLVKLQKRF
;
A
#
# COMPACT_ATOMS: atom_id res chain seq x y z
N MET A 1 56.59 -48.21 -49.71
CA MET A 1 55.42 -47.30 -49.87
C MET A 1 54.29 -47.53 -48.82
N PHE A 2 54.59 -48.09 -47.63
CA PHE A 2 53.54 -48.47 -46.65
C PHE A 2 53.58 -47.73 -45.30
N TYR A 3 54.56 -46.85 -45.05
CA TYR A 3 54.76 -46.23 -43.73
C TYR A 3 54.12 -44.84 -43.53
N ALA A 4 53.57 -44.21 -44.57
CA ALA A 4 53.05 -42.83 -44.48
C ALA A 4 51.54 -42.74 -44.16
N GLN A 5 50.76 -43.81 -44.39
CA GLN A 5 49.30 -43.79 -44.26
C GLN A 5 48.78 -43.98 -42.82
N THR A 6 49.60 -44.53 -41.91
CA THR A 6 49.17 -44.85 -40.54
C THR A 6 49.24 -43.67 -39.56
N LYS A 7 50.18 -42.73 -39.75
CA LYS A 7 50.33 -41.56 -38.85
C LYS A 7 49.19 -40.54 -38.98
N LEU A 8 48.61 -40.38 -40.17
CA LEU A 8 47.57 -39.37 -40.41
C LEU A 8 46.23 -39.75 -39.74
N LYS A 9 45.86 -41.04 -39.73
CA LYS A 9 44.63 -41.51 -39.07
C LYS A 9 44.67 -41.35 -37.54
N TYR A 10 45.82 -41.58 -36.90
CA TYR A 10 45.95 -41.45 -35.44
C TYR A 10 45.82 -40.00 -34.94
N MET A 11 46.31 -39.01 -35.69
CA MET A 11 46.18 -37.60 -35.29
C MET A 11 44.75 -37.06 -35.40
N ILE A 12 43.96 -37.54 -36.37
CA ILE A 12 42.56 -37.09 -36.55
C ILE A 12 41.68 -37.65 -35.43
N TYR A 13 41.92 -38.89 -34.99
CA TYR A 13 41.13 -39.54 -33.94
C TYR A 13 41.29 -38.88 -32.56
N ASN A 14 42.52 -38.48 -32.20
CA ASN A 14 42.78 -37.82 -30.91
C ASN A 14 42.19 -36.41 -30.81
N LYS A 15 42.13 -35.67 -31.94
CA LYS A 15 41.54 -34.33 -31.97
C LYS A 15 40.01 -34.39 -31.81
N ALA A 16 39.36 -35.39 -32.43
CA ALA A 16 37.92 -35.61 -32.33
C ALA A 16 37.47 -36.08 -30.94
N MET A 17 38.27 -36.92 -30.27
CA MET A 17 37.96 -37.42 -28.92
C MET A 17 38.09 -36.32 -27.85
N ALA A 18 39.07 -35.41 -27.99
CA ALA A 18 39.24 -34.27 -27.10
C ALA A 18 38.15 -33.19 -27.25
N THR A 19 37.63 -32.96 -28.46
CA THR A 19 36.49 -32.06 -28.68
C THR A 19 35.20 -32.61 -28.12
N PHE A 20 34.98 -33.92 -28.19
CA PHE A 20 33.79 -34.56 -27.65
C PHE A 20 33.74 -34.48 -26.11
N ASN A 21 34.88 -34.68 -25.45
CA ASN A 21 34.97 -34.55 -23.99
C ASN A 21 34.80 -33.10 -23.51
N ARG A 22 35.29 -32.12 -24.27
CA ARG A 22 35.08 -30.68 -23.98
C ARG A 22 33.61 -30.26 -24.12
N LEU A 23 32.92 -30.73 -25.16
CA LEU A 23 31.48 -30.48 -25.35
C LEU A 23 30.64 -31.13 -24.24
N TYR A 24 31.02 -32.33 -23.80
CA TYR A 24 30.33 -33.04 -22.72
C TYR A 24 30.48 -32.34 -21.36
N VAL A 25 31.68 -31.84 -21.05
CA VAL A 25 31.93 -31.06 -19.82
C VAL A 25 31.19 -29.72 -19.82
N ILE A 26 31.13 -29.02 -20.97
CA ILE A 26 30.37 -27.77 -21.10
C ILE A 26 28.86 -28.04 -20.94
N PHE A 27 28.34 -29.12 -21.53
CA PHE A 27 26.94 -29.50 -21.40
C PHE A 27 26.58 -29.84 -19.94
N TRP A 28 27.45 -30.56 -19.23
CA TRP A 28 27.28 -30.82 -17.79
C TRP A 28 27.38 -29.56 -16.92
N LEU A 29 28.26 -28.62 -17.25
CA LEU A 29 28.35 -27.32 -16.56
C LEU A 29 27.09 -26.47 -16.75
N ILE A 30 26.50 -26.43 -17.95
CA ILE A 30 25.25 -25.71 -18.23
C ILE A 30 24.07 -26.39 -17.53
N LEU A 31 24.02 -27.72 -17.50
CA LEU A 31 22.99 -28.47 -16.78
C LEU A 31 23.05 -28.18 -15.27
N LEU A 32 24.25 -28.17 -14.67
CA LEU A 32 24.47 -27.84 -13.26
C LEU A 32 24.14 -26.38 -12.91
N LEU A 33 24.37 -25.43 -13.83
CA LEU A 33 24.02 -24.01 -13.63
C LEU A 33 22.51 -23.75 -13.61
N SER A 34 21.71 -24.62 -14.24
CA SER A 34 20.25 -24.44 -14.32
C SER A 34 19.48 -24.85 -13.06
N LEU A 35 20.07 -25.67 -12.17
CA LEU A 35 19.43 -26.08 -10.91
C LEU A 35 19.52 -25.06 -9.77
N SER A 36 20.30 -23.97 -9.92
CA SER A 36 20.46 -22.95 -8.87
C SER A 36 19.40 -21.83 -8.90
N ALA A 37 18.43 -21.87 -9.81
CA ALA A 37 17.48 -20.77 -10.01
C ALA A 37 16.19 -20.84 -9.16
N CYS A 38 15.97 -21.91 -8.38
CA CYS A 38 14.71 -22.08 -7.63
C CYS A 38 14.71 -21.60 -6.17
N GLN A 39 15.78 -20.95 -5.67
CA GLN A 39 15.83 -20.50 -4.26
C GLN A 39 15.65 -18.98 -4.05
N LEU A 40 15.35 -18.23 -5.11
CA LEU A 40 15.11 -16.78 -5.04
C LEU A 40 13.65 -16.38 -5.31
N LEU A 41 12.70 -17.27 -5.04
CA LEU A 41 11.34 -16.80 -4.77
C LEU A 41 11.32 -16.28 -3.33
N PRO A 42 11.19 -14.97 -3.09
CA PRO A 42 10.94 -14.48 -1.74
C PRO A 42 9.67 -15.16 -1.25
N VAL A 43 9.78 -15.93 -0.17
CA VAL A 43 8.63 -16.38 0.62
C VAL A 43 7.79 -15.13 0.85
N ARG A 44 6.57 -15.09 0.30
CA ARG A 44 5.57 -14.11 0.70
C ARG A 44 5.36 -14.36 2.18
N GLN A 45 5.98 -13.56 3.04
CA GLN A 45 5.67 -13.58 4.46
C GLN A 45 4.17 -13.31 4.52
N GLU A 46 3.41 -14.32 4.91
CA GLU A 46 2.01 -14.16 5.25
C GLU A 46 2.03 -13.27 6.49
N GLN A 47 1.86 -11.97 6.22
CA GLN A 47 1.81 -10.92 7.22
C GLN A 47 0.83 -11.41 8.29
N PRO A 48 1.21 -11.37 9.58
CA PRO A 48 0.27 -11.72 10.66
C PRO A 48 -1.05 -11.01 10.38
N ALA A 49 -2.17 -11.73 10.49
CA ALA A 49 -3.51 -11.20 10.23
C ALA A 49 -3.56 -9.73 10.67
N ALA A 50 -3.80 -8.82 9.73
CA ALA A 50 -3.47 -7.40 9.85
C ALA A 50 -4.20 -6.76 11.04
N VAL A 51 -3.65 -6.90 12.26
CA VAL A 51 -4.24 -6.34 13.46
C VAL A 51 -4.12 -4.82 13.33
N LYS A 52 -5.24 -4.13 13.57
CA LYS A 52 -5.29 -2.68 13.60
C LYS A 52 -4.18 -2.11 14.50
N ASP A 53 -3.27 -1.35 13.89
CA ASP A 53 -2.17 -0.68 14.59
C ASP A 53 -2.69 0.44 15.52
N THR A 54 -2.62 0.21 16.82
CA THR A 54 -3.07 1.15 17.85
C THR A 54 -2.27 2.46 17.88
N GLY A 55 -1.01 2.44 17.42
CA GLY A 55 -0.17 3.61 17.30
C GLY A 55 -0.61 4.53 16.14
N ILE A 56 -1.07 3.94 15.04
CA ILE A 56 -1.69 4.69 13.93
C ILE A 56 -3.04 5.26 14.37
N ASP A 57 -3.85 4.48 15.09
CA ASP A 57 -5.14 4.94 15.61
C ASP A 57 -5.00 6.17 16.52
N ALA A 58 -4.05 6.14 17.45
CA ALA A 58 -3.79 7.25 18.36
C ALA A 58 -3.35 8.52 17.61
N GLN A 59 -2.66 8.38 16.49
CA GLN A 59 -2.28 9.51 15.64
C GLN A 59 -3.48 10.06 14.85
N ILE A 60 -4.34 9.19 14.31
CA ILE A 60 -5.53 9.61 13.56
C ILE A 60 -6.59 10.21 14.48
N ASN A 61 -6.80 9.62 15.66
CA ASN A 61 -7.84 9.95 16.64
C ASN A 61 -7.21 10.32 18.00
N PRO A 62 -6.56 11.49 18.12
CA PRO A 62 -5.92 11.89 19.38
C PRO A 62 -6.96 12.14 20.48
N PRO A 63 -6.71 11.77 21.74
CA PRO A 63 -7.68 11.90 22.84
C PRO A 63 -8.03 13.35 23.18
N ASN A 64 -7.10 14.29 22.95
CA ASN A 64 -7.28 15.72 23.20
C ASN A 64 -7.69 16.48 21.92
N GLN A 65 -8.53 15.86 21.08
CA GLN A 65 -9.01 16.53 19.89
C GLN A 65 -9.85 17.73 20.32
N GLN A 66 -9.45 18.94 19.91
CA GLN A 66 -10.15 20.16 20.30
C GLN A 66 -11.61 20.04 19.86
N ASP A 67 -12.53 20.13 20.83
CA ASP A 67 -13.97 19.95 20.62
C ASP A 67 -14.51 20.99 19.65
N SER A 68 -14.38 20.72 18.35
CA SER A 68 -15.17 21.41 17.35
C SER A 68 -16.62 21.04 17.64
N VAL A 69 -17.37 22.01 18.16
CA VAL A 69 -18.80 21.90 18.46
C VAL A 69 -19.62 21.54 17.22
N VAL A 70 -19.06 21.78 16.04
CA VAL A 70 -19.71 21.52 14.75
C VAL A 70 -19.33 20.14 14.23
N GLU A 71 -20.27 19.20 14.31
CA GLU A 71 -20.25 17.95 13.55
C GLU A 71 -21.01 18.17 12.24
N THR A 72 -20.29 18.62 11.21
CA THR A 72 -20.80 18.63 9.83
C THR A 72 -20.28 17.38 9.13
N SER A 73 -21.18 16.65 8.52
CA SER A 73 -20.93 15.36 7.87
C SER A 73 -21.75 15.37 6.59
N ALA A 74 -21.18 14.95 5.46
CA ALA A 74 -21.94 14.89 4.21
C ALA A 74 -23.11 13.92 4.38
N LEU A 75 -24.29 14.31 3.89
CA LEU A 75 -25.46 13.44 3.93
C LEU A 75 -25.22 12.29 2.95
N MET A 76 -25.16 11.07 3.48
CA MET A 76 -25.10 9.86 2.66
C MET A 76 -26.51 9.42 2.30
N ASN A 77 -26.71 8.96 1.07
CA ASN A 77 -27.93 8.22 0.75
C ASN A 77 -27.97 6.86 1.49
N SER A 78 -29.14 6.22 1.53
CA SER A 78 -29.34 4.99 2.32
C SER A 78 -28.46 3.82 1.87
N ALA A 79 -28.21 3.67 0.57
CA ALA A 79 -27.36 2.61 0.03
C ALA A 79 -25.88 2.80 0.44
N VAL A 80 -25.39 4.04 0.31
CA VAL A 80 -24.02 4.43 0.72
C VAL A 80 -23.85 4.27 2.23
N LEU A 81 -24.84 4.70 3.02
CA LEU A 81 -24.82 4.53 4.47
C LEU A 81 -24.75 3.05 4.88
N GLY A 82 -25.51 2.17 4.21
CA GLY A 82 -25.47 0.73 4.44
C GLY A 82 -24.08 0.14 4.18
N LEU A 83 -23.47 0.48 3.04
CA LEU A 83 -22.11 0.04 2.69
C LEU A 83 -21.05 0.60 3.65
N TYR A 84 -21.19 1.87 4.05
CA TYR A 84 -20.30 2.52 5.01
C TYR A 84 -20.37 1.85 6.39
N ASN A 85 -21.56 1.53 6.89
CA ASN A 85 -21.73 0.85 8.17
C ASN A 85 -21.12 -0.56 8.13
N GLN A 86 -21.38 -1.32 7.06
CA GLN A 86 -20.77 -2.63 6.85
C GLN A 86 -19.23 -2.54 6.81
N ALA A 87 -18.69 -1.52 6.14
CA ALA A 87 -17.25 -1.29 6.10
C ALA A 87 -16.66 -0.99 7.49
N ASN A 88 -17.38 -0.25 8.34
CA ASN A 88 -16.96 0.00 9.72
C ASN A 88 -16.93 -1.29 10.55
N GLU A 89 -17.92 -2.18 10.39
CA GLU A 89 -17.90 -3.49 11.04
C GLU A 89 -16.67 -4.30 10.62
N PHE A 90 -16.38 -4.35 9.32
CA PHE A 90 -15.18 -5.01 8.82
C PHE A 90 -13.90 -4.35 9.34
N TYR A 91 -13.83 -3.02 9.34
CA TYR A 91 -12.69 -2.26 9.84
C TYR A 91 -12.41 -2.54 11.33
N ASN A 92 -13.45 -2.54 12.17
CA ASN A 92 -13.34 -2.82 13.60
C ASN A 92 -12.88 -4.26 13.87
N ASN A 93 -13.25 -5.19 12.97
CA ASN A 93 -12.80 -6.59 13.01
C ASN A 93 -11.47 -6.82 12.29
N SER A 94 -10.75 -5.74 11.90
CA SER A 94 -9.49 -5.81 11.13
C SER A 94 -9.60 -6.54 9.78
N ALA A 95 -10.82 -6.70 9.26
CA ALA A 95 -11.14 -7.30 7.97
C ALA A 95 -10.99 -6.25 6.84
N PHE A 96 -9.77 -5.74 6.66
CA PHE A 96 -9.53 -4.55 5.84
C PHE A 96 -9.90 -4.70 4.36
N GLU A 97 -9.72 -5.88 3.76
CA GLU A 97 -10.06 -6.08 2.34
C GLU A 97 -11.57 -5.99 2.11
N GLN A 98 -12.36 -6.58 3.01
CA GLN A 98 -13.81 -6.51 2.97
C GLN A 98 -14.29 -5.07 3.21
N ALA A 99 -13.67 -4.36 4.16
CA ALA A 99 -13.96 -2.95 4.41
C ALA A 99 -13.70 -2.09 3.15
N ILE A 100 -12.55 -2.27 2.50
CA ILE A 100 -12.19 -1.56 1.27
C ILE A 100 -13.21 -1.87 0.17
N ALA A 101 -13.56 -3.14 -0.06
CA ALA A 101 -14.51 -3.52 -1.09
C ALA A 101 -15.88 -2.82 -0.92
N SER A 102 -16.41 -2.78 0.31
CA SER A 102 -17.66 -2.06 0.61
C SER A 102 -17.52 -0.54 0.38
N LEU A 103 -16.38 0.05 0.76
CA LEU A 103 -16.14 1.49 0.59
C LEU A 103 -15.92 1.92 -0.85
N ILE A 104 -15.25 1.11 -1.67
CA ILE A 104 -15.10 1.39 -3.10
C ILE A 104 -16.47 1.42 -3.77
N ARG A 105 -17.33 0.44 -3.46
CA ARG A 105 -18.71 0.45 -3.95
C ARG A 105 -19.50 1.67 -3.46
N ALA A 106 -19.30 2.08 -2.22
CA ALA A 106 -19.93 3.29 -1.68
C ALA A 106 -19.44 4.55 -2.42
N PHE A 107 -18.14 4.64 -2.71
CA PHE A 107 -17.52 5.74 -3.44
C PHE A 107 -17.99 5.81 -4.90
N GLU A 108 -18.17 4.67 -5.57
CA GLU A 108 -18.75 4.61 -6.91
C GLU A 108 -20.18 5.17 -6.97
N ILE A 109 -20.96 4.99 -5.90
CA ILE A 109 -22.33 5.52 -5.81
C ILE A 109 -22.33 7.00 -5.45
N GLN A 110 -21.46 7.43 -4.53
CA GLN A 110 -21.44 8.80 -4.02
C GLN A 110 -20.00 9.29 -3.74
N PRO A 111 -19.30 9.81 -4.75
CA PRO A 111 -17.89 10.22 -4.63
C PRO A 111 -17.63 11.39 -3.66
N GLU A 112 -18.63 12.24 -3.45
CA GLU A 112 -18.53 13.42 -2.57
C GLU A 112 -18.71 13.10 -1.08
N ALA A 113 -19.04 11.85 -0.73
CA ALA A 113 -19.15 11.41 0.65
C ALA A 113 -17.77 11.29 1.31
N SER A 114 -17.24 12.42 1.81
CA SER A 114 -15.89 12.53 2.38
C SER A 114 -15.52 11.48 3.43
N GLN A 115 -16.50 11.00 4.20
CA GLN A 115 -16.33 10.00 5.24
C GLN A 115 -15.97 8.62 4.65
N VAL A 116 -16.45 8.30 3.43
CA VAL A 116 -16.07 7.08 2.70
C VAL A 116 -14.59 7.13 2.35
N THR A 117 -14.15 8.24 1.72
CA THR A 117 -12.73 8.43 1.36
C THR A 117 -11.83 8.57 2.58
N GLN A 118 -12.34 9.14 3.66
CA GLN A 118 -11.63 9.22 4.94
C GLN A 118 -11.36 7.82 5.49
N LEU A 119 -12.36 6.94 5.55
CA LEU A 119 -12.18 5.58 6.07
C LEU A 119 -11.26 4.74 5.17
N LEU A 120 -11.32 4.91 3.84
CA LEU A 120 -10.36 4.30 2.91
C LEU A 120 -8.92 4.73 3.23
N ALA A 121 -8.70 6.00 3.57
CA ALA A 121 -7.38 6.51 3.94
C ALA A 121 -6.90 5.94 5.28
N GLU A 122 -7.77 5.87 6.29
CA GLU A 122 -7.45 5.29 7.60
C GLU A 122 -7.09 3.80 7.47
N ILE A 123 -7.89 3.01 6.76
CA ILE A 123 -7.59 1.60 6.48
C ILE A 123 -6.24 1.45 5.76
N SER A 124 -5.98 2.29 4.77
CA SER A 124 -4.72 2.26 4.02
C SER A 124 -3.50 2.56 4.93
N LEU A 125 -3.64 3.48 5.90
CA LEU A 125 -2.60 3.71 6.91
C LEU A 125 -2.35 2.46 7.77
N HIS A 126 -3.40 1.79 8.25
CA HIS A 126 -3.25 0.56 9.04
C HIS A 126 -2.62 -0.59 8.25
N LYS A 127 -2.85 -0.65 6.94
CA LYS A 127 -2.19 -1.63 6.05
C LYS A 127 -0.74 -1.28 5.72
N GLY A 128 -0.27 -0.08 6.08
CA GLY A 128 1.04 0.44 5.67
C GLY A 128 1.11 0.86 4.20
N ASP A 129 -0.01 0.92 3.48
CA ASP A 129 -0.07 1.44 2.11
C ASP A 129 -0.19 2.96 2.15
N PHE A 130 0.94 3.61 2.43
CA PHE A 130 0.99 5.06 2.60
C PHE A 130 0.68 5.81 1.30
N LYS A 131 0.90 5.21 0.13
CA LYS A 131 0.55 5.81 -1.17
C LYS A 131 -0.96 5.88 -1.34
N GLN A 132 -1.67 4.79 -1.07
CA GLN A 132 -3.13 4.78 -1.10
C GLN A 132 -3.73 5.66 0.00
N ALA A 133 -3.14 5.65 1.20
CA ALA A 133 -3.56 6.54 2.28
C ALA A 133 -3.47 8.01 1.87
N HIS A 134 -2.36 8.41 1.26
CA HIS A 134 -2.16 9.78 0.77
C HIS A 134 -3.17 10.16 -0.32
N TYR A 135 -3.41 9.26 -1.28
CA TYR A 135 -4.41 9.46 -2.34
C TYR A 135 -5.82 9.68 -1.77
N TRP A 136 -6.31 8.76 -0.94
CA TRP A 136 -7.66 8.82 -0.38
C TRP A 136 -7.83 10.00 0.57
N ALA A 137 -6.82 10.31 1.40
CA ALA A 137 -6.85 11.47 2.28
C ALA A 137 -6.88 12.78 1.48
N GLY A 138 -6.14 12.85 0.37
CA GLY A 138 -6.18 13.99 -0.53
C GLY A 138 -7.57 14.23 -1.13
N ILE A 139 -8.33 13.18 -1.44
CA ILE A 139 -9.73 13.32 -1.86
C ILE A 139 -10.60 13.76 -0.69
N ALA A 140 -10.47 13.12 0.48
CA ALA A 140 -11.23 13.46 1.67
C ALA A 140 -11.08 14.94 2.06
N THR A 141 -9.87 15.51 1.98
CA THR A 141 -9.65 16.94 2.27
C THR A 141 -10.34 17.90 1.30
N LYS A 142 -10.65 17.47 0.08
CA LYS A 142 -11.33 18.28 -0.95
C LYS A 142 -12.85 18.19 -0.84
N THR A 143 -13.37 17.08 -0.35
CA THR A 143 -14.81 16.82 -0.23
C THR A 143 -15.36 17.02 1.19
N ALA A 144 -14.48 17.10 2.20
CA ALA A 144 -14.89 17.37 3.57
C ALA A 144 -15.45 18.78 3.74
N PRO A 145 -16.35 19.00 4.73
CA PRO A 145 -16.72 20.34 5.16
C PRO A 145 -15.50 21.19 5.52
N SER A 146 -15.61 22.51 5.36
CA SER A 146 -14.48 23.43 5.58
C SER A 146 -14.05 23.59 7.05
N LYS A 147 -14.87 23.12 7.99
CA LYS A 147 -14.68 23.27 9.44
C LYS A 147 -15.14 22.01 10.17
N GLY A 148 -14.65 21.82 11.40
CA GLY A 148 -15.10 20.76 12.29
C GLY A 148 -14.20 19.51 12.28
N LYS A 149 -14.65 18.47 12.99
CA LYS A 149 -13.86 17.26 13.24
C LYS A 149 -13.47 16.50 11.96
N VAL A 150 -14.37 16.42 10.98
CA VAL A 150 -14.13 15.72 9.70
C VAL A 150 -13.05 16.42 8.88
N CYS A 151 -13.10 17.75 8.81
CA CYS A 151 -12.04 18.57 8.21
C CYS A 151 -10.69 18.29 8.87
N GLU A 152 -10.64 18.42 10.20
CA GLU A 152 -9.39 18.28 10.95
C GLU A 152 -8.78 16.88 10.77
N LYS A 153 -9.63 15.85 10.81
CA LYS A 153 -9.21 14.46 10.68
C LYS A 153 -8.63 14.16 9.30
N SER A 154 -9.28 14.60 8.22
CA SER A 154 -8.78 14.35 6.85
C SER A 154 -7.44 15.01 6.58
N TRP A 155 -7.25 16.26 7.02
CA TRP A 155 -5.95 16.92 6.91
C TRP A 155 -4.88 16.26 7.78
N ARG A 156 -5.23 15.77 8.98
CA ARG A 156 -4.31 15.00 9.82
C ARG A 156 -3.88 13.70 9.16
N THR A 157 -4.83 12.93 8.61
CA THR A 157 -4.56 11.68 7.89
C THR A 157 -3.64 11.94 6.69
N LEU A 158 -3.87 13.02 5.93
CA LEU A 158 -3.01 13.41 4.82
C LEU A 158 -1.59 13.76 5.29
N ALA A 159 -1.46 14.49 6.40
CA ALA A 159 -0.16 14.83 6.97
C ALA A 159 0.62 13.58 7.38
N ILE A 160 -0.03 12.62 8.06
CA ILE A 160 0.59 11.35 8.46
C ILE A 160 1.06 10.57 7.23
N ALA A 161 0.20 10.41 6.21
CA ALA A 161 0.56 9.71 4.99
C ALA A 161 1.73 10.38 4.26
N ALA A 162 1.72 11.71 4.16
CA ALA A 162 2.79 12.49 3.57
C ALA A 162 4.13 12.32 4.33
N GLU A 163 4.10 12.33 5.66
CA GLU A 163 5.27 12.07 6.50
C GLU A 163 5.88 10.69 6.22
N LYS A 164 5.05 9.65 6.21
CA LYS A 164 5.49 8.27 5.95
C LYS A 164 6.08 8.08 4.56
N LEU A 165 5.71 8.93 3.60
CA LEU A 165 6.27 8.96 2.25
C LEU A 165 7.48 9.90 2.09
N GLY A 166 7.86 10.66 3.13
CA GLY A 166 8.92 11.67 3.05
C GLY A 166 8.51 12.95 2.30
N TYR A 167 7.22 13.19 2.09
CA TYR A 167 6.68 14.37 1.41
C TYR A 167 6.51 15.54 2.39
N TYR A 168 7.60 15.99 3.01
CA TYR A 168 7.59 16.96 4.11
C TYR A 168 6.93 18.30 3.77
N ALA A 169 7.10 18.81 2.54
CA ALA A 169 6.43 20.03 2.11
C ALA A 169 4.88 19.89 2.11
N GLN A 170 4.38 18.70 1.74
CA GLN A 170 2.94 18.42 1.76
C GLN A 170 2.44 18.18 3.18
N GLN A 171 3.23 17.50 4.01
CA GLN A 171 2.93 17.34 5.45
C GLN A 171 2.76 18.70 6.12
N ALA A 172 3.72 19.62 5.95
CA ALA A 172 3.67 20.96 6.53
C ALA A 172 2.41 21.71 6.09
N LYS A 173 2.10 21.69 4.79
CA LYS A 173 0.87 22.30 4.25
C LYS A 173 -0.39 21.67 4.84
N ALA A 174 -0.45 20.35 4.95
CA ALA A 174 -1.60 19.66 5.52
C ALA A 174 -1.81 20.01 7.00
N LEU A 175 -0.73 20.14 7.78
CA LEU A 175 -0.79 20.58 9.18
C LEU A 175 -1.24 22.03 9.32
N GLU A 176 -0.83 22.92 8.41
CA GLU A 176 -1.33 24.30 8.36
C GLU A 176 -2.84 24.31 8.08
N GLN A 177 -3.30 23.58 7.06
CA GLN A 177 -4.73 23.48 6.73
C GLN A 177 -5.57 22.89 7.85
N LYS A 178 -5.05 21.88 8.56
CA LYS A 178 -5.70 21.32 9.75
C LYS A 178 -6.04 22.40 10.79
N ASN A 179 -5.15 23.37 11.02
CA ASN A 179 -5.39 24.45 11.98
C ASN A 179 -6.52 25.38 11.54
N HIS A 180 -6.79 25.48 10.23
CA HIS A 180 -7.93 26.22 9.70
C HIS A 180 -9.26 25.49 9.89
N CYS A 181 -9.29 24.20 10.23
CA CYS A 181 -10.55 23.49 10.50
C CYS A 181 -11.22 23.88 11.83
N LEU A 182 -10.46 24.48 12.76
CA LEU A 182 -10.90 24.73 14.12
C LEU A 182 -12.02 25.78 14.20
N VAL A 183 -13.07 25.44 14.94
CA VAL A 183 -14.11 26.38 15.38
C VAL A 183 -13.95 26.58 16.87
N LYS A 184 -13.39 27.72 17.29
CA LYS A 184 -13.27 28.06 18.71
C LYS A 184 -14.66 28.41 19.25
N LEU A 185 -15.02 27.87 20.41
CA LEU A 185 -16.18 28.32 21.18
C LEU A 185 -16.02 29.82 21.47
N GLN A 186 -16.81 30.66 20.82
CA GLN A 186 -16.93 32.05 21.23
C GLN A 186 -17.73 32.07 22.54
N LYS A 187 -17.10 32.54 23.63
CA LYS A 187 -17.80 32.91 24.85
C LYS A 187 -18.79 34.02 24.49
N ARG A 188 -20.09 33.71 24.46
CA ARG A 188 -21.13 34.75 24.47
C ARG A 188 -21.19 35.27 25.90
N PHE A 189 -20.79 36.53 26.10
CA PHE A 189 -20.95 37.25 27.36
C PHE A 189 -22.32 37.92 27.40
#